data_AF-A0A7K2NWX5-F1
#
_entry.id   AF-A0A7K2NWX5-F1
#
_cell.length_a   1.000
_cell.length_b   1.000
_cell.length_c   1.000
_cell.angle_alpha   90.00
_cell.angle_beta   90.00
_cell.angle_gamma   90.00
#
_symmetry.space_group_name_H-M   'P 1'
#
loop_
_entity.id
_entity.type
_entity.pdbx_description
1 polymer ?
#
loop_
_entity_poly.entity_id
_entity_poly.type
_entity_poly.pdbx_seq_one_letter_code
_entity_poly.pdbx_strand_id
1 'polypeptide(L)' 'MADEQDKWLDRETAEFLLRGEPLEGADPAVRDRAERLVAALGALAPPVPAGEELPGEAAALAAFRKVRAE' A
#
# COMPACT_ATOMS: atom_id res chain seq x y z
N MET A 1 -7.59 14.61 -31.94
CA MET A 1 -6.29 14.21 -31.38
C MET A 1 -6.57 13.81 -29.94
N ALA A 2 -6.77 12.52 -29.69
CA ALA A 2 -7.24 12.01 -28.40
C ALA A 2 -6.27 10.93 -27.92
N ASP A 3 -5.78 11.11 -26.69
CA ASP A 3 -5.02 10.19 -25.83
C ASP A 3 -3.99 9.29 -26.52
N GLU A 4 -2.81 9.86 -26.76
CA GLU A 4 -1.61 9.12 -26.36
C GLU A 4 -1.72 8.95 -24.85
N GLN A 5 -2.35 7.86 -24.39
CA GLN A 5 -2.35 7.51 -22.99
C GLN A 5 -0.89 7.55 -22.55
N ASP A 6 -0.52 8.48 -21.67
CA ASP A 6 0.81 8.53 -21.09
C ASP A 6 1.09 7.12 -20.53
N LYS A 7 1.87 6.30 -21.24
CA LYS A 7 2.06 4.87 -20.96
C LYS A 7 2.88 4.60 -19.69
N TRP A 8 3.03 5.60 -18.84
CA TRP A 8 3.85 5.54 -17.63
C TRP A 8 3.25 4.62 -16.57
N LEU A 9 1.94 4.40 -16.57
CA LEU A 9 1.24 3.54 -15.63
C LEU A 9 0.66 2.33 -16.36
N ASP A 10 1.56 1.45 -16.79
CA ASP A 10 1.12 0.12 -17.21
C ASP A 10 0.64 -0.71 -16.01
N ARG A 11 0.07 -1.88 -16.31
CA ARG A 11 -0.47 -2.77 -15.30
C ARG A 11 0.58 -3.21 -14.27
N GLU A 12 1.79 -3.52 -14.72
CA GLU A 12 2.87 -4.00 -13.85
C GLU A 12 3.31 -2.90 -12.88
N THR A 13 3.53 -1.69 -13.39
CA THR A 13 3.85 -0.49 -12.62
C THR A 13 2.74 -0.18 -11.60
N ALA A 14 1.47 -0.32 -12.00
CA ALA A 14 0.35 -0.15 -11.10
C ALA A 14 0.32 -1.21 -9.99
N GLU A 15 0.61 -2.48 -10.30
CA GLU A 15 0.69 -3.54 -9.30
C GLU A 15 1.82 -3.30 -8.29
N PHE A 16 3.01 -2.89 -8.74
CA PHE A 16 4.11 -2.52 -7.83
C PHE A 16 3.74 -1.33 -6.93
N LEU A 17 3.16 -0.28 -7.51
CA LEU A 17 2.72 0.90 -6.78
C LEU A 17 1.68 0.57 -5.70
N LEU A 18 0.68 -0.27 -6.03
CA LEU A 18 -0.36 -0.68 -5.09
C LEU A 18 0.15 -1.59 -3.97
N ARG A 19 1.25 -2.32 -4.20
CA ARG A 19 1.93 -3.12 -3.17
C ARG A 19 2.88 -2.29 -2.30
N GLY A 20 3.17 -1.04 -2.70
CA GLY A 20 4.18 -0.22 -2.05
C GLY A 20 5.61 -0.64 -2.36
N GLU A 21 5.81 -1.38 -3.44
CA GLU A 21 7.13 -1.83 -3.90
C GLU A 21 7.83 -0.71 -4.69
N PRO A 22 9.17 -0.65 -4.65
CA PRO A 22 9.93 0.36 -5.37
C PRO A 22 9.84 0.16 -6.89
N LEU A 23 9.62 1.25 -7.62
CA LEU A 23 9.68 1.27 -9.09
C LEU A 23 11.15 1.38 -9.56
N GLU A 24 11.93 0.33 -9.31
CA GLU A 24 13.31 0.23 -9.76
C GLU A 24 13.40 0.30 -11.30
N GLY A 25 14.33 1.10 -11.82
CA GLY A 25 14.49 1.28 -13.27
C GLY A 25 13.50 2.24 -13.95
N ALA A 26 12.43 2.69 -13.30
CA ALA A 26 11.55 3.73 -13.83
C ALA A 26 12.29 5.07 -14.05
N ASP A 27 11.79 5.87 -14.99
CA ASP A 27 12.27 7.24 -15.22
C ASP A 27 11.99 8.12 -13.97
N PRO A 28 12.89 9.04 -13.58
CA PRO A 28 12.64 9.96 -12.46
C PRO A 28 11.29 10.70 -12.54
N ALA A 29 10.88 11.16 -13.71
CA ALA A 29 9.59 11.85 -13.89
C ALA A 29 8.40 10.91 -13.64
N VAL A 30 8.56 9.62 -13.92
CA VAL A 30 7.58 8.57 -13.64
C VAL A 30 7.49 8.32 -12.13
N ARG A 31 8.63 8.30 -11.42
CA ARG A 31 8.64 8.20 -9.94
C ARG A 31 7.96 9.39 -9.29
N ASP A 32 8.27 10.61 -9.69
CA ASP A 32 7.64 11.82 -9.15
C ASP A 32 6.12 11.84 -9.40
N ARG A 33 5.66 11.24 -10.50
CA ARG A 33 4.24 11.11 -10.81
C ARG A 33 3.57 10.01 -9.98
N ALA A 34 4.24 8.88 -9.81
CA ALA A 34 3.82 7.79 -8.94
C ALA A 34 3.69 8.23 -7.48
N GLU A 35 4.67 8.97 -6.94
CA GLU A 35 4.65 9.49 -5.58
C GLU A 35 3.46 10.43 -5.34
N ARG A 36 3.20 11.34 -6.29
CA ARG A 36 2.01 12.21 -6.23
C ARG A 36 0.70 11.42 -6.26
N LEU A 37 0.64 10.35 -7.06
CA LEU A 37 -0.53 9.47 -7.10
C LEU A 37 -0.73 8.76 -5.76
N VAL A 38 0.33 8.19 -5.19
CA VAL A 38 0.29 7.53 -3.86
C VAL A 38 -0.17 8.51 -2.78
N ALA A 39 0.36 9.74 -2.79
CA ALA A 39 -0.05 10.78 -1.84
C ALA A 39 -1.53 11.14 -1.98
N ALA A 40 -2.02 11.30 -3.22
CA ALA A 40 -3.43 11.59 -3.49
C ALA A 40 -4.35 10.44 -3.06
N LEU A 41 -3.97 9.19 -3.36
CA LEU A 41 -4.71 8.00 -2.92
C LEU A 41 -4.73 7.89 -1.39
N GLY A 42 -3.60 8.16 -0.72
CA GLY A 42 -3.51 8.20 0.73
C GLY A 42 -4.40 9.27 1.36
N ALA A 43 -4.55 10.43 0.72
CA ALA A 43 -5.45 11.48 1.17
C ALA A 43 -6.94 11.14 0.97
N LEU A 44 -7.26 10.30 -0.02
CA LEU A 44 -8.62 9.80 -0.26
C LEU A 44 -8.96 8.55 0.54
N ALA A 45 -7.95 7.85 1.06
CA ALA A 45 -8.17 6.65 1.85
C ALA A 45 -8.98 7.00 3.10
N PRO A 46 -10.04 6.23 3.40
CA PRO A 46 -10.74 6.42 4.66
C PRO A 46 -9.76 6.19 5.81
N PRO A 47 -9.93 6.89 6.95
CA PRO A 47 -9.13 6.61 8.12
C PRO A 47 -9.24 5.13 8.46
N VAL A 48 -8.10 4.48 8.70
CA VAL A 48 -8.10 3.12 9.21
C VAL A 48 -8.91 3.16 10.51
N PRO A 49 -10.01 2.40 10.62
CA PRO A 49 -10.77 2.38 11.86
C PRO A 49 -9.80 2.00 12.96
N ALA A 50 -9.76 2.80 14.03
CA ALA A 50 -9.05 2.41 15.23
C ALA A 50 -9.68 1.08 15.65
N GLY A 51 -8.98 -0.02 15.38
CA GLY A 51 -9.47 -1.35 15.70
C GLY A 51 -9.66 -1.40 17.20
N GLU A 52 -10.91 -1.36 17.65
CA GLU A 52 -11.20 -1.73 19.03
C GLU A 52 -10.85 -3.21 19.17
N GLU A 53 -10.14 -3.53 20.25
CA GLU A 53 -9.76 -4.90 20.55
C GLU A 53 -11.01 -5.79 20.55
N LEU A 54 -10.99 -6.87 19.76
CA LEU A 54 -12.10 -7.80 19.76
C LEU A 54 -12.16 -8.52 21.12
N PRO A 55 -13.35 -8.86 21.63
CA PRO A 55 -13.46 -9.60 22.88
C PRO A 55 -12.61 -10.88 22.87
N GLY A 56 -11.59 -10.94 23.74
CA GLY A 56 -10.68 -12.08 23.86
C GLY A 56 -9.45 -12.06 22.95
N GLU A 57 -9.24 -11.01 22.15
CA GLU A 57 -8.08 -10.89 21.26
C GLU A 57 -6.75 -10.92 22.01
N ALA A 58 -6.57 -10.15 23.10
CA ALA A 58 -5.35 -10.20 23.90
C ALA A 58 -5.10 -11.59 24.50
N ALA A 59 -6.15 -12.34 24.87
CA ALA A 59 -6.00 -13.69 25.39
C ALA A 59 -5.51 -14.66 24.31
N ALA A 60 -6.05 -14.56 23.09
CA ALA A 60 -5.60 -15.34 21.95
C ALA A 60 -4.14 -15.01 21.57
N LEU A 61 -3.78 -13.72 21.55
CA LEU A 61 -2.41 -13.27 21.29
C LEU A 61 -1.44 -13.72 22.38
N ALA A 62 -1.84 -13.69 23.66
CA ALA A 62 -1.05 -14.19 24.76
C ALA A 62 -0.80 -15.70 24.65
N ALA A 63 -1.83 -16.48 24.31
CA ALA A 63 -1.69 -17.92 24.09
C ALA A 63 -0.74 -18.23 22.92
N PHE A 64 -0.87 -17.52 21.80
CA PHE A 64 0.02 -17.69 20.64
C PHE A 64 1.48 -17.36 20.98
N ARG A 65 1.72 -16.22 21.66
CA ARG A 65 3.06 -15.80 22.06
C ARG A 65 3.71 -16.78 23.04
N LYS A 66 2.93 -17.34 23.97
CA LYS A 66 3.41 -18.36 24.90
C LYS A 66 3.95 -19.59 24.17
N VAL A 67 3.19 -20.16 23.24
CA VAL A 67 3.60 -21.33 22.45
C VAL A 67 4.83 -21.04 21.58
N ARG A 68 4.98 -19.81 21.07
CA ARG A 68 6.14 -19.39 20.27
C ARG A 68 7.42 -19.17 21.08
N ALA A 69 7.30 -18.99 22.39
CA ALA A 69 8.43 -18.75 23.30
C ALA A 69 8.90 -20.03 24.02
N GLU A 70 8.17 -21.14 23.85
CA GLU A 70 8.56 -22.50 24.21
C GLU A 70 9.45 -23.12 23.12
#